data_AF-A0AAV2W245-F1
#
_entry.id   AF-A0AAV2W245-F1
#
_cell.length_a   1.000
_cell.length_b   1.000
_cell.length_c   1.000
_cell.angle_alpha   90.00
_cell.angle_beta   90.00
_cell.angle_gamma   90.00
#
_symmetry.space_group_name_H-M   'P 1'
#
loop_
_entity.id
_entity.type
_entity.pdbx_description
1 polymer ?
#
loop_
_entity_poly.entity_id
_entity_poly.type
_entity_poly.pdbx_seq_one_letter_code
_entity_poly.pdbx_strand_id
1 'polypeptide(L)'
;MSEQETKLEQVEDRVEKRWPKWLAPQIRGDVSRHDLPTAIIAAFGWLCYLAFLLMLIWVVGTLVHNDMLGKEAARNITEASRSWSVQRKNAELEKAYAYNHDLRKYFNGRILADTTNENGATIEREDARYNSTLNVDGNGGMARLVIPKISVDIPVGHTTLAHVLNRGAGHVYGTDMPVGESGTLSAIAAHSGGFQGLLFTRLNELDDGDTFEIQVAGETQVYRVFNKRTILPD
;
A
#
# COMPACT_ATOMS: atom_id res chain seq x y z
N MET A 1 73.41 2.53 30.02
CA MET A 1 72.16 2.73 29.28
C MET A 1 72.48 3.59 28.09
N SER A 2 72.47 2.97 26.91
CA SER A 2 72.95 3.55 25.65
C SER A 2 71.89 4.48 25.07
N GLU A 3 72.30 5.57 24.42
CA GLU A 3 71.43 6.50 23.68
C GLU A 3 70.49 5.79 22.68
N GLN A 4 70.85 4.57 22.26
CA GLN A 4 70.03 3.72 21.42
C GLN A 4 68.81 3.11 22.12
N GLU A 5 68.91 2.78 23.42
CA GLU A 5 67.79 2.22 24.19
C GLU A 5 66.69 3.29 24.38
N THR A 6 67.09 4.53 24.62
CA THR A 6 66.16 5.66 24.79
C THR A 6 65.45 6.03 23.50
N LYS A 7 66.12 5.85 22.34
CA LYS A 7 65.51 6.05 21.02
C LYS A 7 64.53 4.94 20.67
N LEU A 8 64.82 3.69 21.03
CA LEU A 8 63.92 2.56 20.81
C LEU A 8 62.64 2.71 21.63
N GLU A 9 62.76 3.06 22.91
CA GLU A 9 61.62 3.27 23.81
C GLU A 9 60.74 4.46 23.34
N GLN A 10 61.35 5.54 22.84
CA GLN A 10 60.61 6.68 22.26
C GLN A 10 59.96 6.39 20.89
N VAL A 11 60.45 5.38 20.14
CA VAL A 11 59.82 4.95 18.89
C VAL A 11 58.66 4.03 19.19
N GLU A 12 58.80 3.13 20.16
CA GLU A 12 57.77 2.18 20.59
C GLU A 12 56.56 2.92 21.20
N ASP A 13 56.79 3.89 22.09
CA ASP A 13 55.75 4.73 22.70
C ASP A 13 55.03 5.64 21.66
N ARG A 14 55.66 5.89 20.51
CA ARG A 14 55.07 6.65 19.39
C ARG A 14 54.19 5.79 18.49
N VAL A 15 54.44 4.49 18.43
CA VAL A 15 53.65 3.52 17.64
C VAL A 15 52.36 3.15 18.39
N GLU A 16 52.41 2.98 19.72
CA GLU A 16 51.20 2.71 20.52
C GLU A 16 50.18 3.86 20.51
N LYS A 17 50.64 5.12 20.37
CA LYS A 17 49.79 6.32 20.35
C LYS A 17 48.97 6.54 19.07
N ARG A 18 49.01 5.62 18.11
CA ARG A 18 48.51 5.87 16.75
C ARG A 18 46.99 5.66 16.58
N TRP A 19 46.31 5.06 17.56
CA TRP A 19 44.88 4.71 17.43
C TRP A 19 43.99 5.41 18.47
N PRO A 20 42.86 6.01 18.04
CA PRO A 20 42.02 6.79 18.93
C PRO A 20 41.29 5.91 19.96
N LYS A 21 41.18 6.41 21.19
CA LYS A 21 40.66 5.66 22.36
C LYS A 21 39.17 5.28 22.28
N TRP A 22 38.42 5.79 21.30
CA TRP A 22 37.02 5.44 21.06
C TRP A 22 36.83 4.12 20.29
N LEU A 23 37.90 3.56 19.69
CA LEU A 23 37.85 2.25 19.04
C LEU A 23 37.76 1.12 20.08
N ALA A 24 36.93 0.10 19.83
CA ALA A 24 36.79 -1.05 20.73
C ALA A 24 38.15 -1.75 20.99
N PRO A 25 38.45 -2.19 22.24
CA PRO A 25 39.74 -2.80 22.59
C PRO A 25 40.09 -4.04 21.78
N GLN A 26 39.07 -4.79 21.37
CA GLN A 26 39.19 -6.02 20.57
C GLN A 26 39.72 -5.71 19.16
N ILE A 27 39.27 -4.61 18.56
CA ILE A 27 39.73 -4.14 17.24
C ILE A 27 41.18 -3.64 17.30
N ARG A 28 41.61 -3.04 18.44
CA ARG A 28 43.01 -2.63 18.63
C ARG A 28 43.95 -3.83 18.74
N GLY A 29 43.52 -4.90 19.41
CA GLY A 29 44.29 -6.14 19.56
C GLY A 29 44.48 -6.91 18.26
N ASP A 30 43.43 -7.00 17.44
CA ASP A 30 43.46 -7.69 16.14
C ASP A 30 44.29 -6.97 15.07
N VAL A 31 44.42 -5.64 15.14
CA VAL A 31 45.27 -4.86 14.22
C VAL A 31 46.74 -4.90 14.63
N SER A 32 47.03 -5.08 15.91
CA SER A 32 48.39 -5.15 16.47
C SER A 32 49.06 -6.51 16.27
N ARG A 33 48.28 -7.59 16.14
CA ARG A 33 48.77 -8.89 15.73
C ARG A 33 48.62 -8.95 14.22
N HIS A 34 49.68 -9.30 13.49
CA HIS A 34 49.70 -9.32 12.03
C HIS A 34 48.81 -10.43 11.40
N ASP A 35 47.62 -10.69 11.93
CA ASP A 35 46.65 -11.62 11.37
C ASP A 35 45.79 -10.88 10.33
N LEU A 36 46.46 -10.36 9.28
CA LEU A 36 45.85 -9.71 8.12
C LEU A 36 44.58 -10.43 7.61
N PRO A 37 44.50 -11.78 7.59
CA PRO A 37 43.27 -12.48 7.20
C PRO A 37 42.07 -12.19 8.11
N THR A 38 42.27 -12.07 9.43
CA THR A 38 41.19 -11.81 10.39
C THR A 38 40.64 -10.40 10.24
N ALA A 39 41.51 -9.41 10.07
CA ALA A 39 41.12 -8.02 9.80
C ALA A 39 40.33 -7.89 8.49
N ILE A 40 40.73 -8.61 7.43
CA ILE A 40 40.01 -8.65 6.15
C ILE A 40 38.63 -9.27 6.33
N ILE A 41 38.53 -10.40 7.04
CA ILE A 41 37.24 -11.06 7.31
C ILE A 41 36.32 -10.14 8.12
N ALA A 42 36.84 -9.46 9.15
CA ALA A 42 36.06 -8.53 9.96
C ALA A 42 35.55 -7.34 9.13
N ALA A 43 36.41 -6.73 8.29
CA ALA A 43 36.02 -5.64 7.41
C ALA A 43 34.96 -6.07 6.38
N PHE A 44 35.10 -7.27 5.80
CA PHE A 44 34.11 -7.84 4.90
C PHE A 44 32.78 -8.12 5.60
N GLY A 45 32.82 -8.62 6.84
CA GLY A 45 31.63 -8.81 7.67
C GLY A 45 30.88 -7.51 7.94
N TRP A 46 31.59 -6.43 8.29
CA TRP A 46 31.00 -5.10 8.46
C TRP A 46 30.41 -4.56 7.16
N LEU A 47 31.09 -4.76 6.02
CA LEU A 47 30.57 -4.37 4.72
C LEU A 47 29.26 -5.09 4.38
N CYS A 48 29.21 -6.41 4.60
CA CYS A 48 27.99 -7.20 4.38
C CYS A 48 26.86 -6.77 5.32
N TYR A 49 27.18 -6.52 6.60
CA TYR A 49 26.21 -6.03 7.58
C TYR A 49 25.60 -4.68 7.15
N LEU A 50 26.44 -3.74 6.72
CA LEU A 50 25.99 -2.44 6.24
C LEU A 50 25.16 -2.56 4.96
N ALA A 51 25.56 -3.40 4.01
CA ALA A 51 24.80 -3.65 2.78
C ALA A 51 23.41 -4.24 3.09
N PHE A 52 23.33 -5.19 4.01
CA PHE A 52 22.06 -5.75 4.48
C PHE A 52 21.17 -4.71 5.17
N LEU A 53 21.74 -3.85 6.01
CA LEU A 53 21.02 -2.77 6.66
C LEU A 53 20.46 -1.76 5.63
N LEU A 54 21.24 -1.40 4.61
CA LEU A 54 20.78 -0.54 3.51
C LEU A 54 19.65 -1.19 2.71
N MET A 55 19.75 -2.50 2.44
CA MET A 55 18.69 -3.25 1.78
C MET A 55 17.40 -3.24 2.61
N LEU A 56 17.47 -3.47 3.92
CA LEU A 56 16.31 -3.41 4.80
C LEU A 56 15.68 -2.01 4.84
N ILE A 57 16.51 -0.96 4.95
CA ILE A 57 16.03 0.43 4.91
C ILE A 57 15.31 0.72 3.58
N TRP A 58 15.86 0.25 2.46
CA TRP A 58 15.22 0.41 1.16
C TRP A 58 13.87 -0.32 1.09
N VAL A 59 13.80 -1.60 1.50
CA VAL A 59 12.55 -2.38 1.50
C VAL A 59 11.48 -1.71 2.39
N VAL A 60 11.81 -1.39 3.64
CA VAL A 60 10.86 -0.73 4.55
C VAL A 60 10.47 0.65 4.02
N GLY A 61 11.44 1.41 3.48
CA GLY A 61 11.20 2.71 2.87
C GLY A 61 10.19 2.64 1.72
N THR A 62 10.34 1.66 0.80
CA THR A 62 9.39 1.46 -0.29
C THR A 62 7.99 1.08 0.20
N LEU A 63 7.89 0.23 1.23
CA LEU A 63 6.59 -0.14 1.82
C LEU A 63 5.87 1.06 2.43
N VAL A 64 6.59 1.88 3.21
CA VAL A 64 6.05 3.10 3.81
C VAL A 64 5.67 4.12 2.73
N HIS A 65 6.51 4.29 1.70
CA HIS A 65 6.23 5.20 0.60
C HIS A 65 4.95 4.80 -0.16
N ASN A 66 4.77 3.51 -0.47
CA ASN A 66 3.59 3.02 -1.17
C ASN A 66 2.31 3.19 -0.33
N ASP A 67 2.37 2.94 0.98
CA ASP A 67 1.24 3.20 1.89
C ASP A 67 0.88 4.70 1.95
N MET A 68 1.89 5.58 1.98
CA MET A 68 1.67 7.03 1.94
C MET A 68 1.01 7.47 0.62
N LEU A 69 1.48 6.98 -0.52
CA LEU A 69 0.90 7.28 -1.83
C LEU A 69 -0.56 6.82 -1.92
N GLY A 70 -0.87 5.62 -1.41
CA GLY A 70 -2.24 5.11 -1.36
C GLY A 70 -3.15 6.01 -0.52
N LYS A 71 -2.72 6.40 0.68
CA LYS A 71 -3.46 7.29 1.57
C LYS A 71 -3.68 8.67 0.98
N GLU A 72 -2.67 9.22 0.30
CA GLU A 72 -2.77 10.52 -0.37
C GLU A 72 -3.78 10.46 -1.53
N ALA A 73 -3.70 9.44 -2.38
CA ALA A 73 -4.68 9.23 -3.44
C ALA A 73 -6.12 9.11 -2.90
N ALA A 74 -6.30 8.36 -1.82
CA ALA A 74 -7.60 8.19 -1.17
C ALA A 74 -8.17 9.53 -0.65
N ARG A 75 -7.33 10.33 0.03
CA ARG A 75 -7.71 11.66 0.53
C ARG A 75 -8.05 12.60 -0.61
N ASN A 76 -7.26 12.62 -1.68
CA ASN A 76 -7.50 13.48 -2.83
C ASN A 76 -8.86 13.21 -3.47
N ILE A 77 -9.30 11.95 -3.60
CA ILE A 77 -10.66 11.60 -4.06
C ILE A 77 -11.72 12.21 -3.13
N THR A 78 -11.53 12.06 -1.82
CA THR A 78 -12.49 12.58 -0.84
C THR A 78 -12.55 14.10 -0.87
N GLU A 79 -11.41 14.78 -0.89
CA GLU A 79 -11.31 16.24 -0.93
C GLU A 79 -11.87 16.81 -2.23
N ALA A 80 -11.56 16.19 -3.37
CA ALA A 80 -12.11 16.56 -4.66
C ALA A 80 -13.64 16.46 -4.66
N SER A 81 -14.22 15.35 -4.16
CA SER A 81 -15.67 15.19 -4.11
C SER A 81 -16.36 16.13 -3.11
N ARG A 82 -15.71 16.46 -1.98
CA ARG A 82 -16.19 17.45 -1.01
C ARG A 82 -16.22 18.88 -1.56
N SER A 83 -15.33 19.18 -2.52
CA SER A 83 -15.26 20.50 -3.17
C SER A 83 -16.34 20.74 -4.23
N TRP A 84 -17.12 19.71 -4.58
CA TRP A 84 -18.17 19.83 -5.59
C TRP A 84 -19.31 20.75 -5.14
N SER A 85 -19.93 21.43 -6.12
CA SER A 85 -21.19 22.13 -5.88
C SER A 85 -22.29 21.12 -5.52
N VAL A 86 -23.28 21.57 -4.75
CA VAL A 86 -24.44 20.75 -4.37
C VAL A 86 -25.14 20.20 -5.61
N GLN A 87 -25.25 20.99 -6.67
CA GLN A 87 -25.85 20.57 -7.95
C GLN A 87 -25.07 19.43 -8.60
N ARG A 88 -23.73 19.52 -8.66
CA ARG A 88 -22.89 18.46 -9.22
C ARG A 88 -22.98 17.20 -8.37
N LYS A 89 -22.89 17.34 -7.05
CA LYS A 89 -23.01 16.22 -6.11
C LYS A 89 -24.34 15.48 -6.29
N ASN A 90 -25.45 16.20 -6.30
CA ASN A 90 -26.77 15.60 -6.50
C ASN A 90 -26.88 14.93 -7.88
N ALA A 91 -26.36 15.56 -8.94
CA ALA A 91 -26.36 14.95 -10.28
C ALA A 91 -25.56 13.65 -10.34
N GLU A 92 -24.41 13.56 -9.67
CA GLU A 92 -23.61 12.33 -9.60
C GLU A 92 -24.28 11.24 -8.75
N LEU A 93 -24.92 11.60 -7.64
CA LEU A 93 -25.69 10.66 -6.82
C LEU A 93 -26.92 10.13 -7.58
N GLU A 94 -27.67 10.98 -8.26
CA GLU A 94 -28.80 10.57 -9.11
C GLU A 94 -28.37 9.61 -10.21
N LYS A 95 -27.23 9.85 -10.86
CA LYS A 95 -26.64 8.89 -11.82
C LYS A 95 -26.32 7.55 -11.16
N ALA A 96 -25.78 7.56 -9.94
CA ALA A 96 -25.44 6.34 -9.21
C ALA A 96 -26.69 5.57 -8.73
N TYR A 97 -27.78 6.25 -8.36
CA TYR A 97 -29.05 5.60 -8.03
C TYR A 97 -29.70 5.00 -9.28
N ALA A 98 -29.77 5.76 -10.39
CA ALA A 98 -30.23 5.23 -11.68
C ALA A 98 -29.37 4.03 -12.13
N TYR A 99 -28.05 4.17 -11.95
CA TYR A 99 -27.05 3.12 -11.72
C TYR A 99 -27.64 1.75 -11.36
N ASN A 100 -27.91 1.71 -10.05
CA ASN A 100 -28.31 0.58 -9.23
C ASN A 100 -29.71 0.08 -9.60
N HIS A 101 -30.66 0.99 -9.87
CA HIS A 101 -32.05 0.62 -10.18
C HIS A 101 -32.15 -0.20 -11.47
N ASP A 102 -31.33 0.12 -12.47
CA ASP A 102 -31.30 -0.61 -13.74
C ASP A 102 -30.33 -1.79 -13.75
N LEU A 103 -29.48 -1.94 -12.73
CA LEU A 103 -28.36 -2.88 -12.70
C LEU A 103 -28.81 -4.32 -13.01
N ARG A 104 -29.83 -4.81 -12.31
CA ARG A 104 -30.34 -6.19 -12.51
C ARG A 104 -30.83 -6.43 -13.93
N LYS A 105 -31.47 -5.42 -14.54
CA LYS A 105 -31.97 -5.50 -15.92
C LYS A 105 -30.82 -5.45 -16.92
N TYR A 106 -29.83 -4.60 -16.66
CA TYR A 106 -28.67 -4.41 -17.52
C TYR A 106 -27.78 -5.67 -17.57
N PHE A 107 -27.54 -6.29 -16.42
CA PHE A 107 -26.67 -7.46 -16.31
C PHE A 107 -27.40 -8.80 -16.30
N ASN A 108 -28.74 -8.81 -16.35
CA ASN A 108 -29.57 -10.00 -16.20
C ASN A 108 -29.18 -10.84 -14.96
N GLY A 109 -28.86 -10.15 -13.86
CA GLY A 109 -28.42 -10.75 -12.60
C GLY A 109 -27.01 -11.36 -12.60
N ARG A 110 -26.19 -11.12 -13.63
CA ARG A 110 -24.81 -11.64 -13.73
C ARG A 110 -23.80 -10.62 -13.22
N ILE A 111 -22.70 -11.09 -12.64
CA ILE A 111 -21.51 -10.27 -12.40
C ILE A 111 -20.55 -10.54 -13.56
N LEU A 112 -20.23 -9.52 -14.35
CA LEU A 112 -19.43 -9.64 -15.57
C LEU A 112 -18.03 -9.04 -15.43
N ALA A 113 -17.58 -8.82 -14.19
CA ALA A 113 -16.19 -8.43 -13.92
C ALA A 113 -15.22 -9.41 -14.60
N ASP A 114 -14.12 -8.89 -15.14
CA ASP A 114 -13.09 -9.66 -15.87
C ASP A 114 -13.59 -10.42 -17.13
N THR A 115 -14.80 -10.13 -17.62
CA THR A 115 -15.30 -10.71 -18.88
C THR A 115 -14.74 -9.95 -20.09
N THR A 116 -14.33 -10.67 -21.12
CA THR A 116 -13.85 -10.11 -22.39
C THR A 116 -14.91 -10.19 -23.49
N ASN A 117 -14.89 -9.24 -24.41
CA ASN A 117 -15.66 -9.26 -25.65
C ASN A 117 -14.96 -10.11 -26.73
N GLU A 118 -15.59 -10.23 -27.89
CA GLU A 118 -15.08 -10.98 -29.06
C GLU A 118 -13.70 -10.49 -29.56
N ASN A 119 -13.34 -9.23 -29.28
CA ASN A 119 -12.07 -8.63 -29.65
C ASN A 119 -11.00 -8.79 -28.56
N GLY A 120 -11.32 -9.48 -27.46
CA GLY A 120 -10.42 -9.68 -26.31
C GLY A 120 -10.30 -8.47 -25.38
N ALA A 121 -11.09 -7.41 -25.59
CA ALA A 121 -11.15 -6.26 -24.68
C ALA A 121 -12.09 -6.53 -23.52
N THR A 122 -11.76 -6.05 -22.31
CA THR A 122 -12.61 -6.25 -21.14
C THR A 122 -13.85 -5.36 -21.20
N ILE A 123 -15.03 -5.95 -21.01
CA ILE A 123 -16.31 -5.25 -21.22
C ILE A 123 -16.50 -4.07 -20.25
N GLU A 124 -15.97 -4.19 -19.02
CA GLU A 124 -16.00 -3.15 -18.01
C GLU A 124 -15.21 -1.89 -18.40
N ARG A 125 -14.24 -2.02 -19.32
CA ARG A 125 -13.48 -0.88 -19.85
C ARG A 125 -14.25 -0.10 -20.92
N GLU A 126 -15.18 -0.78 -21.62
CA GLU A 126 -15.98 -0.19 -22.70
C GLU A 126 -17.32 0.39 -22.19
N ASP A 127 -17.76 0.02 -20.99
CA ASP A 127 -19.00 0.53 -20.41
C ASP A 127 -18.84 1.99 -19.95
N ALA A 128 -19.23 2.91 -20.83
CA ALA A 128 -19.22 4.35 -20.56
C ALA A 128 -20.20 4.77 -19.45
N ARG A 129 -21.32 4.05 -19.26
CA ARG A 129 -22.29 4.35 -18.20
C ARG A 129 -21.66 4.06 -16.84
N TYR A 130 -21.00 2.93 -16.71
CA TYR A 130 -20.23 2.56 -15.52
C TYR A 130 -19.08 3.54 -15.27
N ASN A 131 -18.19 3.74 -16.24
CA ASN A 131 -16.94 4.52 -16.07
C ASN A 131 -17.15 6.05 -15.92
N SER A 132 -18.35 6.55 -16.23
CA SER A 132 -18.70 7.98 -16.04
C SER A 132 -19.42 8.28 -14.73
N THR A 133 -19.96 7.26 -14.06
CA THR A 133 -20.71 7.43 -12.81
C THR A 133 -19.74 7.52 -11.65
N LEU A 134 -19.77 8.58 -10.84
CA LEU A 134 -18.86 8.75 -9.70
C LEU A 134 -17.36 8.76 -10.09
N ASN A 135 -17.01 9.19 -11.30
CA ASN A 135 -15.61 9.37 -11.69
C ASN A 135 -15.07 10.69 -11.13
N VAL A 136 -14.53 10.65 -9.91
CA VAL A 136 -14.21 11.85 -9.13
C VAL A 136 -13.02 12.62 -9.69
N ASP A 137 -11.96 11.89 -10.03
CA ASP A 137 -10.66 12.42 -10.45
C ASP A 137 -10.46 12.41 -11.98
N GLY A 138 -11.45 11.93 -12.74
CA GLY A 138 -11.36 11.76 -14.19
C GLY A 138 -10.54 10.54 -14.64
N ASN A 139 -9.87 9.86 -13.71
CA ASN A 139 -9.00 8.70 -13.94
C ASN A 139 -9.57 7.41 -13.32
N GLY A 140 -10.86 7.42 -12.98
CA GLY A 140 -11.58 6.26 -12.46
C GLY A 140 -11.57 6.14 -10.94
N GLY A 141 -11.06 7.11 -10.19
CA GLY A 141 -11.20 7.17 -8.74
C GLY A 141 -12.66 7.42 -8.35
N MET A 142 -13.25 6.49 -7.60
CA MET A 142 -14.68 6.46 -7.26
C MET A 142 -14.96 6.88 -5.82
N ALA A 143 -14.24 6.27 -4.89
CA ALA A 143 -14.47 6.42 -3.46
C ALA A 143 -13.17 6.22 -2.68
N ARG A 144 -13.25 6.38 -1.36
CA ARG A 144 -12.21 6.00 -0.41
C ARG A 144 -12.78 4.98 0.57
N LEU A 145 -12.01 3.93 0.84
CA LEU A 145 -12.34 2.90 1.82
C LEU A 145 -11.42 3.05 3.04
N VAL A 146 -12.01 3.18 4.22
CA VAL A 146 -11.29 3.25 5.49
C VAL A 146 -11.75 2.11 6.40
N ILE A 147 -10.81 1.28 6.85
CA ILE A 147 -11.05 0.21 7.83
C ILE A 147 -10.09 0.43 9.01
N PRO A 148 -10.51 1.17 10.04
CA PRO A 148 -9.61 1.62 11.12
C PRO A 148 -8.91 0.47 11.85
N LYS A 149 -9.63 -0.62 12.17
CA LYS A 149 -9.11 -1.77 12.94
C LYS A 149 -7.86 -2.40 12.32
N ILE A 150 -7.78 -2.41 10.99
CA ILE A 150 -6.66 -3.00 10.25
C ILE A 150 -5.81 -1.95 9.53
N SER A 151 -6.03 -0.66 9.84
CA SER A 151 -5.29 0.48 9.29
C SER A 151 -5.33 0.57 7.76
N VAL A 152 -6.43 0.13 7.15
CA VAL A 152 -6.66 0.28 5.71
C VAL A 152 -7.23 1.67 5.45
N ASP A 153 -6.62 2.37 4.50
CA ASP A 153 -7.04 3.68 4.02
C ASP A 153 -6.58 3.81 2.57
N ILE A 154 -7.44 3.43 1.63
CA ILE A 154 -7.09 3.22 0.22
C ILE A 154 -8.14 3.80 -0.72
N PRO A 155 -7.75 4.21 -1.94
CA PRO A 155 -8.71 4.62 -2.96
C PRO A 155 -9.46 3.40 -3.48
N VAL A 156 -10.71 3.60 -3.87
CA VAL A 156 -11.55 2.65 -4.60
C VAL A 156 -11.73 3.21 -6.00
N GLY A 157 -11.26 2.48 -7.01
CA GLY A 157 -11.43 2.83 -8.41
C GLY A 157 -12.53 2.01 -9.11
N HIS A 158 -12.84 2.39 -10.34
CA HIS A 158 -13.66 1.58 -11.23
C HIS A 158 -12.89 0.33 -11.68
N THR A 159 -13.61 -0.78 -11.88
CA THR A 159 -13.12 -2.10 -12.35
C THR A 159 -12.24 -2.83 -11.34
N THR A 160 -12.01 -4.11 -11.58
CA THR A 160 -11.05 -4.94 -10.83
C THR A 160 -9.84 -5.34 -11.68
N LEU A 161 -9.52 -4.55 -12.70
CA LEU A 161 -8.36 -4.76 -13.57
C LEU A 161 -7.05 -4.56 -12.80
N ALA A 162 -6.00 -5.27 -13.21
CA ALA A 162 -4.68 -5.24 -12.55
C ALA A 162 -4.14 -3.84 -12.30
N HIS A 163 -4.27 -2.91 -13.27
CA HIS A 163 -3.80 -1.54 -13.11
C HIS A 163 -4.53 -0.75 -12.01
N VAL A 164 -5.77 -1.11 -11.66
CA VAL A 164 -6.56 -0.50 -10.58
C VAL A 164 -6.21 -1.15 -9.25
N LEU A 165 -6.17 -2.49 -9.20
CA LEU A 165 -5.81 -3.23 -7.99
C LEU A 165 -4.36 -2.99 -7.53
N ASN A 166 -3.47 -2.61 -8.46
CA ASN A 166 -2.10 -2.19 -8.11
C ASN A 166 -2.04 -0.82 -7.43
N ARG A 167 -3.10 0.00 -7.51
CA ARG A 167 -3.16 1.34 -6.89
C ARG A 167 -4.04 1.40 -5.64
N GLY A 168 -4.80 0.35 -5.34
CA GLY A 168 -5.73 0.33 -4.22
C GLY A 168 -6.78 -0.76 -4.36
N ALA A 169 -8.04 -0.41 -4.13
CA ALA A 169 -9.18 -1.29 -4.33
C ALA A 169 -9.92 -0.96 -5.63
N GLY A 170 -10.64 -1.94 -6.15
CA GLY A 170 -11.50 -1.84 -7.33
C GLY A 170 -12.93 -2.20 -6.97
N HIS A 171 -13.88 -1.42 -7.49
CA HIS A 171 -15.29 -1.78 -7.49
C HIS A 171 -15.55 -2.90 -8.50
N VAL A 172 -16.26 -3.95 -8.07
CA VAL A 172 -16.57 -5.11 -8.90
C VAL A 172 -17.66 -4.74 -9.90
N TYR A 173 -17.32 -4.79 -11.18
CA TYR A 173 -18.26 -4.49 -12.27
C TYR A 173 -19.45 -5.47 -12.28
N GLY A 174 -20.66 -4.93 -12.40
CA GLY A 174 -21.90 -5.69 -12.26
C GLY A 174 -22.45 -5.78 -10.83
N THR A 175 -21.89 -5.02 -9.88
CA THR A 175 -22.48 -4.80 -8.55
C THR A 175 -22.93 -3.35 -8.39
N ASP A 176 -23.75 -3.06 -7.37
CA ASP A 176 -24.30 -1.72 -7.15
C ASP A 176 -23.21 -0.71 -6.78
N MET A 177 -23.35 0.53 -7.23
CA MET A 177 -22.47 1.63 -6.84
C MET A 177 -22.49 1.82 -5.32
N PRO A 178 -21.34 2.11 -4.69
CA PRO A 178 -21.19 2.10 -3.24
C PRO A 178 -21.70 3.38 -2.56
N VAL A 179 -22.93 3.83 -2.90
CA VAL A 179 -23.54 5.08 -2.40
C VAL A 179 -24.42 4.92 -1.16
N GLY A 180 -24.59 3.70 -0.65
CA GLY A 180 -25.30 3.45 0.61
C GLY A 180 -26.84 3.47 0.51
N GLU A 181 -27.38 3.23 -0.68
CA GLU A 181 -28.83 3.10 -0.87
C GLU A 181 -29.35 1.79 -0.29
N SER A 182 -30.50 1.84 0.40
CA SER A 182 -31.13 0.64 0.96
C SER A 182 -31.51 -0.36 -0.13
N GLY A 183 -31.20 -1.63 0.09
CA GLY A 183 -31.49 -2.70 -0.87
C GLY A 183 -30.43 -2.89 -1.97
N THR A 184 -29.31 -2.17 -1.89
CA THR A 184 -28.16 -2.33 -2.79
C THR A 184 -27.05 -3.21 -2.19
N LEU A 185 -26.27 -3.84 -3.07
CA LEU A 185 -25.13 -4.69 -2.72
C LEU A 185 -23.94 -4.32 -3.64
N SER A 186 -22.99 -3.58 -3.08
CA SER A 186 -21.72 -3.26 -3.74
C SER A 186 -20.64 -4.26 -3.33
N ALA A 187 -19.81 -4.70 -4.26
CA ALA A 187 -18.62 -5.48 -3.96
C ALA A 187 -17.35 -4.70 -4.31
N ILE A 188 -16.37 -4.76 -3.41
CA ILE A 188 -15.07 -4.10 -3.53
C ILE A 188 -13.99 -5.17 -3.37
N ALA A 189 -13.06 -5.24 -4.32
CA ALA A 189 -11.94 -6.17 -4.31
C ALA A 189 -10.60 -5.43 -4.20
N ALA A 190 -9.64 -6.04 -3.53
CA ALA A 190 -8.25 -5.58 -3.49
C ALA A 190 -7.32 -6.79 -3.31
N HIS A 191 -6.03 -6.62 -3.62
CA HIS A 191 -5.05 -7.66 -3.36
C HIS A 191 -4.87 -7.93 -1.86
N SER A 192 -4.49 -9.17 -1.53
CA SER A 192 -4.07 -9.57 -0.18
C SER A 192 -2.55 -9.41 -0.06
N GLY A 193 -2.09 -8.16 -0.08
CA GLY A 193 -0.67 -7.82 -0.01
C GLY A 193 0.04 -7.83 -1.37
N GLY A 194 1.26 -7.29 -1.39
CA GLY A 194 2.12 -7.21 -2.57
C GLY A 194 3.12 -6.05 -2.45
N PHE A 195 3.89 -5.78 -3.51
CA PHE A 195 4.77 -4.61 -3.56
C PHE A 195 3.99 -3.29 -3.38
N GLN A 196 2.73 -3.26 -3.78
CA GLN A 196 1.80 -2.13 -3.63
C GLN A 196 1.36 -1.81 -2.18
N GLY A 197 1.62 -2.67 -1.20
CA GLY A 197 1.27 -2.43 0.21
C GLY A 197 0.39 -3.52 0.82
N LEU A 198 -0.07 -3.33 2.06
CA LEU A 198 -0.82 -4.34 2.80
C LEU A 198 -2.25 -4.54 2.28
N LEU A 199 -2.95 -3.50 1.81
CA LEU A 199 -4.31 -3.60 1.24
C LEU A 199 -5.22 -4.52 2.09
N PHE A 200 -5.79 -5.60 1.53
CA PHE A 200 -6.67 -6.53 2.25
C PHE A 200 -5.94 -7.71 2.92
N THR A 201 -4.62 -7.63 3.12
CA THR A 201 -3.84 -8.69 3.82
C THR A 201 -4.47 -9.09 5.14
N ARG A 202 -4.95 -8.11 5.90
CA ARG A 202 -5.49 -8.29 7.26
C ARG A 202 -7.02 -8.33 7.30
N LEU A 203 -7.69 -8.49 6.16
CA LEU A 203 -9.17 -8.46 6.11
C LEU A 203 -9.81 -9.57 6.96
N ASN A 204 -9.11 -10.69 7.14
CA ASN A 204 -9.51 -11.80 8.01
C ASN A 204 -9.55 -11.45 9.51
N GLU A 205 -8.90 -10.36 9.93
CA GLU A 205 -8.91 -9.87 11.32
C GLU A 205 -10.18 -9.07 11.66
N LEU A 206 -11.05 -8.82 10.68
CA LEU A 206 -12.37 -8.22 10.93
C LEU A 206 -13.34 -9.27 11.45
N ASP A 207 -14.13 -8.91 12.46
CA ASP A 207 -15.14 -9.73 13.09
C ASP A 207 -16.50 -9.03 13.08
N ASP A 208 -17.56 -9.78 13.33
CA ASP A 208 -18.91 -9.25 13.40
C ASP A 208 -18.99 -8.10 14.42
N GLY A 209 -19.55 -6.98 14.01
CA GLY A 209 -19.64 -5.75 14.80
C GLY A 209 -18.57 -4.70 14.47
N ASP A 210 -17.46 -5.07 13.83
CA ASP A 210 -16.47 -4.10 13.37
C ASP A 210 -17.06 -3.15 12.32
N THR A 211 -16.52 -1.94 12.24
CA THR A 211 -16.99 -0.92 11.31
C THR A 211 -15.95 -0.53 10.28
N PHE A 212 -16.42 -0.16 9.10
CA PHE A 212 -15.62 0.46 8.05
C PHE A 212 -16.42 1.58 7.38
N GLU A 213 -15.72 2.48 6.70
CA GLU A 213 -16.29 3.65 6.05
C GLU A 213 -16.04 3.61 4.55
N ILE A 214 -17.07 3.97 3.79
CA ILE A 214 -16.93 4.33 2.39
C ILE A 214 -17.22 5.82 2.24
N GLN A 215 -16.24 6.57 1.77
CA GLN A 215 -16.35 8.00 1.51
C GLN A 215 -16.52 8.22 0.00
N VAL A 216 -17.70 8.68 -0.42
CA VAL A 216 -18.12 8.78 -1.82
C VAL A 216 -18.96 10.02 -2.04
N ALA A 217 -18.76 10.72 -3.16
CA ALA A 217 -19.51 11.94 -3.51
C ALA A 217 -19.59 12.98 -2.35
N GLY A 218 -18.54 13.10 -1.54
CA GLY A 218 -18.49 14.00 -0.37
C GLY A 218 -19.29 13.54 0.85
N GLU A 219 -19.87 12.34 0.84
CA GLU A 219 -20.56 11.70 1.96
C GLU A 219 -19.71 10.60 2.58
N THR A 220 -20.04 10.21 3.81
CA THR A 220 -19.37 9.12 4.53
C THR A 220 -20.43 8.14 4.98
N GLN A 221 -20.37 6.94 4.42
CA GLN A 221 -21.26 5.83 4.75
C GLN A 221 -20.52 4.88 5.69
N VAL A 222 -21.10 4.62 6.85
CA VAL A 222 -20.51 3.73 7.87
C VAL A 222 -21.22 2.37 7.81
N TYR A 223 -20.45 1.33 7.55
CA TYR A 223 -20.93 -0.05 7.49
C TYR A 223 -20.47 -0.83 8.70
N ARG A 224 -21.24 -1.87 9.03
CA ARG A 224 -20.92 -2.82 10.10
C ARG A 224 -20.79 -4.21 9.52
N VAL A 225 -19.68 -4.88 9.82
CA VAL A 225 -19.48 -6.29 9.50
C VAL A 225 -20.53 -7.11 10.22
N PHE A 226 -21.29 -7.91 9.48
CA PHE A 226 -22.30 -8.81 10.03
C PHE A 226 -22.04 -10.27 9.69
N ASN A 227 -21.10 -10.51 8.78
CA ASN A 227 -20.73 -11.85 8.37
C ASN A 227 -19.35 -11.87 7.70
N LYS A 228 -18.60 -12.96 7.92
CA LYS A 228 -17.33 -13.27 7.27
C LYS A 228 -17.38 -14.70 6.74
N ARG A 229 -17.02 -14.89 5.46
CA ARG A 229 -16.97 -16.21 4.80
C ARG A 229 -15.73 -16.35 3.95
N THR A 230 -15.20 -17.56 3.91
CA THR A 230 -14.21 -17.99 2.91
C THR A 230 -14.94 -18.87 1.90
N ILE A 231 -14.79 -18.56 0.62
CA ILE A 231 -15.41 -19.28 -0.49
C ILE A 231 -14.33 -19.87 -1.39
N LEU A 232 -14.64 -20.95 -2.11
CA LEU A 232 -13.78 -21.45 -3.19
C LEU A 232 -14.02 -20.59 -4.44
N PRO A 233 -12.98 -20.35 -5.27
CA PRO A 233 -13.17 -19.90 -6.64
C PRO A 233 -13.98 -20.96 -7.40
N ASP A 234 -14.92 -20.53 -8.24
CA ASP A 234 -15.68 -21.41 -9.14
C ASP A 234 -14.81 -21.98 -10.26
#